data_AF-A0A9X6IGA5-F1
#
_entry.id   AF-A0A9X6IGA5-F1
#
_cell.length_a   1.000
_cell.length_b   1.000
_cell.length_c   1.000
_cell.angle_alpha   90.00
_cell.angle_beta   90.00
_cell.angle_gamma   90.00
#
_symmetry.space_group_name_H-M   'P 1'
#
loop_
_entity.id
_entity.type
_entity.pdbx_description
1 polymer ?
#
loop_
_entity_poly.entity_id
_entity_poly.type
_entity_poly.pdbx_seq_one_letter_code
_entity_poly.pdbx_strand_id
1 'polypeptide(L)'
;MDNKSKSFVVTVTPITESSGLTIQNDQTNTEKEIQIPEKPDQRLVPSKTAKISPAVLLKLNTLKPFIKEQEGMDKTSINNIIDMLVEHYVDSQLVNRHSKAYKDMYKRLYETLENK
;
A
#
# COMPACT_ATOMS: atom_id res chain seq x y z
N MET A 1 -9.14 -13.14 62.71
CA MET A 1 -7.78 -12.79 63.17
C MET A 1 -7.18 -11.83 62.16
N ASP A 2 -7.01 -10.60 62.58
CA ASP A 2 -6.42 -9.48 61.85
C ASP A 2 -4.88 -9.54 61.90
N ASN A 3 -4.20 -9.26 60.79
CA ASN A 3 -3.03 -8.36 60.64
C ASN A 3 -2.85 -8.16 59.12
N LYS A 4 -2.65 -6.99 58.48
CA LYS A 4 -2.02 -5.68 58.71
C LYS A 4 -0.49 -5.64 58.51
N SER A 5 -0.14 -5.21 57.28
CA SER A 5 1.04 -4.41 56.87
C SER A 5 2.39 -5.16 56.81
N LYS A 6 3.35 -4.83 55.93
CA LYS A 6 3.91 -3.51 55.60
C LYS A 6 4.60 -3.52 54.23
N SER A 7 4.46 -2.42 53.48
CA SER A 7 5.28 -2.07 52.32
C SER A 7 6.68 -1.63 52.73
N PHE A 8 7.69 -1.88 51.91
CA PHE A 8 8.94 -1.10 51.94
C PHE A 8 9.29 -0.66 50.52
N VAL A 9 9.32 0.65 50.34
CA VAL A 9 9.86 1.35 49.16
C VAL A 9 11.34 1.56 49.44
N VAL A 10 12.21 1.11 48.55
CA VAL A 10 13.65 1.40 48.63
C VAL A 10 14.00 2.36 47.49
N THR A 11 14.12 3.63 47.85
CA THR A 11 14.62 4.72 47.02
C THR A 11 16.11 4.85 47.27
N VAL A 12 16.93 4.85 46.22
CA VAL A 12 18.31 5.34 46.29
C VAL A 12 18.55 6.28 45.10
N THR A 13 18.63 7.57 45.43
CA THR A 13 19.08 8.69 44.59
C THR A 13 20.56 8.98 44.87
N PRO A 14 21.27 9.76 44.01
CA PRO A 14 22.56 9.37 43.44
C PRO A 14 23.74 10.17 44.01
N ILE A 15 24.96 9.88 43.55
CA ILE A 15 26.11 10.78 43.75
C ILE A 15 26.86 11.00 42.42
N THR A 16 27.01 12.28 42.12
CA THR A 16 27.63 12.94 40.96
C THR A 16 29.10 13.24 41.24
N GLU A 17 29.97 13.21 40.21
CA GLU A 17 31.16 14.07 40.01
C GLU A 17 31.84 13.64 38.69
N SER A 18 31.59 14.30 37.54
CA SER A 18 32.12 15.57 37.00
C SER A 18 33.54 15.51 36.41
N SER A 19 33.66 16.12 35.22
CA SER A 19 34.84 16.50 34.43
C SER A 19 35.19 15.51 33.30
N GLY A 20 35.04 15.79 32.01
CA GLY A 20 34.76 17.01 31.26
C GLY A 20 35.69 17.04 30.04
N LEU A 21 35.15 16.92 28.82
CA LEU A 21 35.61 17.67 27.64
C LEU A 21 34.63 17.45 26.47
N THR A 22 34.27 18.57 25.89
CA THR A 22 33.41 18.85 24.74
C THR A 22 33.67 18.00 23.49
N ILE A 23 32.59 17.49 22.87
CA ILE A 23 32.51 17.30 21.42
C ILE A 23 31.26 18.04 20.95
N GLN A 24 31.48 19.14 20.23
CA GLN A 24 30.49 19.78 19.39
C GLN A 24 30.08 18.77 18.33
N ASN A 25 28.80 18.41 18.26
CA ASN A 25 28.23 17.84 17.05
C ASN A 25 26.92 18.57 16.82
N ASP A 26 26.91 19.35 15.74
CA ASP A 26 25.76 20.02 15.16
C ASP A 26 24.53 19.10 15.18
N GLN A 27 23.60 19.38 16.08
CA GLN A 27 22.24 18.90 15.95
C GLN A 27 21.57 19.74 14.87
N THR A 28 21.89 19.39 13.63
CA THR A 28 21.04 19.68 12.48
C THR A 28 19.66 19.15 12.81
N ASN A 29 18.74 20.09 13.02
CA ASN A 29 17.31 19.89 13.11
C ASN A 29 16.87 19.09 11.88
N THR A 30 16.89 17.76 11.99
CA THR A 30 16.30 16.88 10.99
C THR A 30 14.81 17.02 11.21
N GLU A 31 14.25 18.01 10.53
CA GLU A 31 12.83 18.15 10.28
C GLU A 31 12.31 16.75 9.96
N LYS A 32 11.53 16.18 10.90
CA LYS A 32 10.82 14.94 10.64
C LYS A 32 9.93 15.25 9.46
N GLU A 33 10.39 14.88 8.28
CA GLU A 33 9.59 14.84 7.06
C GLU A 33 8.36 14.03 7.44
N ILE A 34 7.27 14.75 7.67
CA ILE A 34 5.96 14.19 7.87
C ILE A 34 5.74 13.42 6.58
N GLN A 35 5.83 12.09 6.65
CA GLN A 35 5.41 11.23 5.54
C GLN A 35 3.93 11.53 5.37
N ILE A 36 3.64 12.51 4.50
CA ILE A 36 2.29 12.81 4.06
C ILE A 36 1.80 11.47 3.53
N PRO A 37 0.76 10.85 4.11
CA PRO A 37 0.22 9.62 3.58
C PRO A 37 -0.11 9.91 2.13
N GLU A 38 0.60 9.23 1.21
CA GLU A 38 0.43 9.42 -0.21
C GLU A 38 -1.06 9.23 -0.49
N LYS A 39 -1.73 10.31 -0.88
CA LYS A 39 -3.19 10.30 -1.03
C LYS A 39 -3.52 9.17 -2.00
N PRO A 40 -4.40 8.21 -1.63
CA PRO A 40 -4.69 7.09 -2.50
C PRO A 40 -5.16 7.61 -3.85
N ASP A 41 -4.56 7.10 -4.92
CA ASP A 41 -4.85 7.53 -6.28
C ASP A 41 -6.35 7.41 -6.54
N GLN A 42 -7.01 8.56 -6.74
CA GLN A 42 -8.45 8.64 -6.91
C GLN A 42 -8.94 7.91 -8.16
N ARG A 43 -8.06 7.59 -9.12
CA ARG A 43 -8.37 6.79 -10.31
C ARG A 43 -8.53 5.30 -9.99
N LEU A 44 -7.90 4.83 -8.91
CA LEU A 44 -8.05 3.46 -8.43
C LEU A 44 -9.33 3.28 -7.60
N VAL A 45 -9.94 4.39 -7.17
CA VAL A 45 -11.24 4.38 -6.49
C VAL A 45 -12.35 4.17 -7.53
N PRO A 46 -13.26 3.20 -7.32
CA PRO A 46 -14.40 3.00 -8.21
C PRO A 46 -15.24 4.29 -8.34
N SER A 47 -15.11 4.97 -9.47
CA SER A 47 -15.71 6.29 -9.71
C SER A 47 -16.97 6.24 -10.59
N LYS A 48 -17.03 5.30 -11.55
CA LYS A 48 -18.17 5.12 -12.47
C LYS A 48 -18.47 3.64 -12.68
N THR A 49 -19.73 3.24 -12.56
CA THR A 49 -20.18 1.88 -12.89
C THR A 49 -20.16 1.68 -14.39
N ALA A 50 -19.20 0.91 -14.91
CA ALA A 50 -19.23 0.44 -16.28
C ALA A 50 -20.39 -0.56 -16.47
N LYS A 51 -21.18 -0.41 -17.55
CA LYS A 51 -22.19 -1.40 -17.92
C LYS A 51 -21.50 -2.58 -18.60
N ILE A 52 -21.55 -3.75 -17.97
CA ILE A 52 -21.02 -5.02 -18.51
C ILE A 52 -22.21 -5.89 -18.91
N SER A 53 -22.10 -6.64 -20.01
CA SER A 53 -23.17 -7.55 -20.44
C SER A 53 -23.35 -8.71 -19.43
N PRO A 54 -24.56 -9.26 -19.27
CA PRO A 54 -24.81 -10.32 -18.30
C PRO A 54 -23.92 -11.55 -18.49
N ALA A 55 -23.65 -11.92 -19.75
CA ALA A 55 -22.80 -13.07 -20.08
C ALA A 55 -21.33 -12.85 -19.68
N VAL A 56 -20.81 -11.63 -19.85
CA VAL A 56 -19.43 -11.31 -19.45
C VAL A 56 -19.32 -11.25 -17.92
N LEU A 57 -20.31 -10.65 -17.25
CA LEU A 57 -20.37 -10.63 -15.79
C LEU A 57 -20.43 -12.05 -15.20
N LEU A 58 -21.21 -12.95 -15.82
CA LEU A 58 -21.28 -14.35 -15.43
C LEU A 58 -19.89 -15.00 -15.51
N LYS A 59 -19.19 -14.87 -16.64
CA LYS A 59 -17.82 -15.39 -16.81
C LYS A 59 -16.87 -14.88 -15.71
N LEU A 60 -16.88 -13.57 -15.44
CA LEU A 60 -16.02 -12.96 -14.42
C LEU A 60 -16.35 -13.47 -13.01
N ASN A 61 -17.63 -13.65 -12.69
CA ASN A 61 -18.04 -14.20 -11.39
C ASN A 61 -17.71 -15.69 -11.26
N THR A 62 -17.84 -16.46 -12.34
CA THR A 62 -17.45 -17.87 -12.35
C THR A 62 -15.93 -18.03 -12.21
N LEU A 63 -15.13 -17.07 -12.67
CA LEU A 63 -13.67 -17.11 -12.58
C LEU A 63 -13.15 -16.80 -11.16
N LYS A 64 -13.90 -16.02 -10.37
CA LYS A 64 -13.51 -15.61 -8.99
C LYS A 64 -12.97 -16.72 -8.10
N PRO A 65 -13.66 -17.87 -7.88
CA PRO A 65 -13.17 -18.91 -6.98
C PRO A 65 -11.81 -19.48 -7.42
N PHE A 66 -11.59 -19.64 -8.73
CA PHE A 66 -10.34 -20.18 -9.26
C PHE A 66 -9.17 -19.22 -9.04
N ILE A 67 -9.38 -17.91 -9.23
CA ILE A 67 -8.34 -16.91 -8.96
C ILE A 67 -8.03 -16.83 -7.46
N LYS A 68 -9.05 -16.88 -6.59
CA LYS A 68 -8.85 -16.86 -5.14
C LYS A 68 -7.99 -18.03 -4.66
N GLU A 69 -8.24 -19.22 -5.20
CA GLU A 69 -7.49 -20.43 -4.89
C GLU A 69 -6.04 -20.33 -5.40
N GLN A 70 -5.85 -19.83 -6.61
CA GLN A 70 -4.53 -19.74 -7.25
C GLN A 70 -3.63 -18.64 -6.66
N GLU A 71 -4.19 -17.47 -6.37
CA GLU A 71 -3.41 -16.28 -5.96
C GLU A 71 -3.49 -15.98 -4.45
N GLY A 72 -4.26 -16.75 -3.69
CA GLY A 72 -4.41 -16.54 -2.24
C GLY A 72 -5.05 -15.20 -1.86
N MET A 73 -5.77 -14.56 -2.80
CA MET A 73 -6.40 -13.26 -2.58
C MET A 73 -7.72 -13.40 -1.80
N ASP A 74 -7.79 -12.85 -0.59
CA ASP A 74 -9.02 -12.85 0.23
C ASP A 74 -10.20 -12.15 -0.48
N LYS A 75 -9.90 -11.10 -1.25
CA LYS A 75 -10.89 -10.28 -1.98
C LYS A 75 -10.45 -9.97 -3.41
N THR A 76 -10.84 -10.84 -4.34
CA THR A 76 -10.71 -10.55 -5.78
C THR A 76 -11.88 -9.68 -6.25
N SER A 77 -11.62 -8.38 -6.48
CA SER A 77 -12.60 -7.46 -7.07
C SER A 77 -12.73 -7.70 -8.58
N ILE A 78 -13.86 -7.31 -9.19
CA ILE A 78 -14.01 -7.40 -10.66
C ILE A 78 -12.93 -6.58 -11.37
N ASN A 79 -12.53 -5.43 -10.82
CA ASN A 79 -11.47 -4.60 -11.39
C ASN A 79 -10.13 -5.34 -11.39
N ASN A 80 -9.78 -6.01 -10.30
CA ASN A 80 -8.53 -6.77 -10.20
C ASN A 80 -8.51 -7.92 -11.22
N ILE A 81 -9.64 -8.62 -11.41
CA ILE A 81 -9.75 -9.70 -12.39
C ILE A 81 -9.54 -9.14 -13.81
N ILE A 82 -10.19 -8.03 -14.14
CA ILE A 82 -10.06 -7.42 -15.46
C ILE A 82 -8.61 -6.95 -15.69
N ASP A 83 -8.01 -6.30 -14.70
CA ASP A 83 -6.63 -5.81 -14.76
C ASP A 83 -5.65 -6.97 -15.02
N MET A 84 -5.71 -8.02 -14.19
CA MET A 84 -4.92 -9.24 -14.36
C MET A 84 -5.11 -9.88 -15.75
N LEU A 85 -6.36 -9.98 -16.23
CA LEU A 85 -6.64 -10.56 -17.56
C LEU A 85 -6.06 -9.71 -18.69
N VAL A 86 -6.13 -8.38 -18.57
CA VAL A 86 -5.57 -7.45 -19.55
C VAL A 86 -4.05 -7.52 -19.54
N GLU A 87 -3.41 -7.48 -18.37
CA GLU A 87 -1.96 -7.61 -18.22
C GLU A 87 -1.46 -8.93 -18.78
N HIS A 88 -2.10 -10.05 -18.42
CA HIS A 88 -1.75 -11.36 -18.94
C HIS A 88 -1.87 -11.42 -20.48
N TYR A 89 -2.92 -10.83 -21.08
CA TYR A 89 -3.05 -10.79 -22.54
C TYR A 89 -1.93 -9.96 -23.19
N VAL A 90 -1.61 -8.81 -22.62
CA VAL A 90 -0.54 -7.94 -23.12
C VAL A 90 0.82 -8.63 -23.04
N ASP A 91 1.10 -9.34 -21.96
CA ASP A 91 2.40 -9.95 -21.73
C ASP A 91 2.56 -11.29 -22.45
N SER A 92 1.50 -12.09 -22.57
CA SER A 92 1.57 -13.42 -23.19
C SER A 92 1.23 -13.47 -24.67
N GLN A 93 0.35 -12.59 -25.17
CA GLN A 93 -0.21 -12.67 -26.53
C GLN A 93 0.27 -11.58 -27.48
N LEU A 94 0.74 -10.42 -26.97
CA LEU A 94 1.24 -9.36 -27.85
C LEU A 94 2.74 -9.54 -28.13
N VAL A 95 3.10 -9.62 -29.41
CA VAL A 95 4.50 -9.61 -29.86
C VAL A 95 5.19 -8.31 -29.39
N ASN A 96 6.42 -8.40 -28.90
CA ASN A 96 7.20 -7.34 -28.19
C ASN A 96 6.95 -5.89 -28.62
N ARG A 97 6.84 -5.60 -29.93
CA ARG A 97 6.56 -4.24 -30.42
C ARG A 97 5.14 -3.75 -30.04
N HIS A 98 4.15 -4.62 -30.14
CA HIS A 98 2.75 -4.33 -29.83
C HIS A 98 2.52 -4.21 -28.32
N SER A 99 3.14 -5.08 -27.50
CA SER A 99 3.05 -4.95 -26.03
C SER A 99 3.67 -3.64 -25.55
N LYS A 100 4.85 -3.27 -26.08
CA LYS A 100 5.49 -1.98 -25.79
C LYS A 100 4.62 -0.79 -26.22
N ALA A 101 4.07 -0.83 -27.44
CA ALA A 101 3.21 0.24 -27.95
C ALA A 101 1.94 0.41 -27.08
N TYR A 102 1.33 -0.69 -26.64
CA TYR A 102 0.20 -0.66 -25.72
C TYR A 102 0.57 0.01 -24.39
N LYS A 103 1.67 -0.44 -23.75
CA LYS A 103 2.13 0.11 -22.46
C LYS A 103 2.47 1.60 -22.56
N ASP A 104 3.16 2.02 -23.63
CA ASP A 104 3.50 3.42 -23.90
C ASP A 104 2.25 4.29 -24.16
N MET A 105 1.19 3.73 -24.75
CA MET A 105 -0.07 4.43 -24.98
C MET A 105 -0.88 4.55 -23.68
N TYR A 106 -1.03 3.44 -22.93
CA TYR A 106 -1.72 3.44 -21.65
C TYR A 106 -1.10 4.45 -20.68
N LYS A 107 0.23 4.46 -20.55
CA LYS A 107 0.96 5.42 -19.70
C LYS A 107 0.60 6.88 -20.02
N ARG A 108 0.68 7.28 -21.30
CA ARG A 108 0.37 8.66 -21.73
C ARG A 108 -1.08 9.04 -21.45
N LEU A 109 -2.02 8.13 -21.70
CA LEU A 109 -3.43 8.37 -21.42
C LEU A 109 -3.69 8.49 -19.92
N TYR A 110 -3.03 7.65 -19.11
CA TYR A 110 -3.15 7.64 -17.65
C TYR A 110 -2.65 8.95 -17.03
N GLU A 111 -1.50 9.45 -17.47
CA GLU A 111 -0.94 10.76 -17.06
C GLU A 111 -1.87 11.93 -17.44
N THR A 112 -2.61 11.81 -18.55
CA THR A 112 -3.58 12.83 -18.97
C THR A 112 -4.85 12.85 -18.09
N LEU A 113 -5.14 11.76 -17.37
CA LEU A 113 -6.29 11.69 -16.46
C LEU A 113 -6.06 12.47 -15.14
N GLU A 114 -4.81 12.76 -14.77
CA GLU A 114 -4.48 13.57 -13.59
C GLU A 114 -4.71 15.08 -13.82
N ASN A 115 -4.66 15.53 -15.08
CA ASN A 115 -4.66 16.95 -15.44
C ASN A 115 -6.06 17.55 -15.68
N LYS A 116 -7.12 16.99 -15.07
CA LYS A 116 -8.51 17.37 -15.35
C LYS A 116 -9.32 17.58 -14.07
#